data_AF-A0A1G3TAN3-F1
#
_entry.id   AF-A0A1G3TAN3-F1
#
_cell.length_a   1.000
_cell.length_b   1.000
_cell.length_c   1.000
_cell.angle_alpha   90.00
_cell.angle_beta   90.00
_cell.angle_gamma   90.00
#
_symmetry.space_group_name_H-M   'P 1'
#
loop_
_entity.id
_entity.type
_entity.pdbx_description
1 polymer ?
#
loop_
_entity_poly.entity_id
_entity_poly.type
_entity_poly.pdbx_seq_one_letter_code
_entity_poly.pdbx_strand_id
1 'polypeptide(L)'
;MNQNLSEDEHKKAREAIMVHVRKVVPYALMVAVASGLYLISQIFGKIEGGSLSHFQTLLAIKAFLGSWLGLRGINQKLFKINPWVFKSHFFPFSLVVIIILLSQFMYV
;
A
#
# COMPACT_ATOMS: atom_id res chain seq x y z
N MET A 1 2.82 -29.39 5.45
CA MET A 1 2.98 -29.47 3.99
C MET A 1 4.31 -30.13 3.71
N ASN A 2 4.32 -31.39 3.24
CA ASN A 2 5.57 -32.06 2.87
C ASN A 2 6.19 -31.30 1.69
N GLN A 3 7.41 -30.82 1.87
CA GLN A 3 8.19 -30.15 0.83
C GLN A 3 8.64 -31.20 -0.18
N ASN A 4 7.78 -31.49 -1.15
CA ASN A 4 8.03 -32.48 -2.20
C ASN A 4 8.94 -31.96 -3.33
N LEU A 5 9.54 -30.79 -3.17
CA LEU A 5 10.43 -30.18 -4.16
C LEU A 5 11.85 -30.18 -3.61
N SER A 6 12.80 -30.60 -4.42
CA SER A 6 14.23 -30.36 -4.15
C SER A 6 14.52 -28.85 -4.08
N GLU A 7 15.65 -28.43 -3.50
CA GLU A 7 16.01 -27.01 -3.41
C GLU A 7 16.03 -26.32 -4.80
N ASP A 8 16.52 -27.03 -5.82
CA ASP A 8 16.56 -26.53 -7.20
C ASP A 8 15.16 -26.34 -7.79
N GLU A 9 14.24 -27.27 -7.53
CA GLU A 9 12.86 -27.17 -7.97
C GLU A 9 12.11 -26.07 -7.22
N HIS A 10 12.38 -25.90 -5.92
CA HIS A 10 11.86 -24.79 -5.13
C HIS A 10 12.30 -23.44 -5.69
N LYS A 11 13.58 -23.31 -6.09
CA LYS A 11 14.10 -22.08 -6.69
C LYS A 11 13.43 -21.79 -8.03
N LYS A 12 13.28 -22.79 -8.90
CA LYS A 12 12.57 -22.66 -10.19
C LYS A 12 11.09 -22.27 -10.00
N ALA A 13 10.40 -22.92 -9.06
CA ALA A 13 9.01 -22.60 -8.75
C ALA A 13 8.86 -21.17 -8.22
N ARG A 14 9.76 -20.74 -7.32
CA ARG A 14 9.78 -19.36 -6.79
C ARG A 14 10.03 -18.35 -7.90
N GLU A 15 10.98 -18.61 -8.79
CA GLU A 15 11.28 -17.74 -9.94
C GLU A 15 10.04 -17.57 -10.82
N ALA A 16 9.35 -18.67 -11.17
CA ALA A 16 8.14 -18.66 -11.98
C ALA A 16 7.02 -17.82 -11.33
N ILE A 17 6.80 -17.99 -10.02
CA ILE A 17 5.85 -17.19 -9.25
C ILE A 17 6.26 -15.71 -9.25
N MET A 18 7.53 -15.40 -8.99
CA MET A 18 8.04 -14.03 -8.94
C MET A 18 7.88 -13.29 -10.27
N VAL A 19 8.04 -13.98 -11.41
CA VAL A 19 7.79 -13.38 -12.73
C VAL A 19 6.33 -12.97 -12.87
N HIS A 20 5.39 -13.82 -12.45
CA HIS A 20 3.96 -13.49 -12.49
C HIS A 20 3.61 -12.37 -11.50
N VAL A 21 4.06 -12.46 -10.26
CA VAL A 21 3.84 -11.48 -9.19
C VAL A 21 4.32 -10.09 -9.61
N ARG A 22 5.52 -9.96 -10.21
CA ARG A 22 6.06 -8.69 -10.71
C ARG A 22 5.22 -8.05 -11.83
N LYS A 23 4.43 -8.85 -12.55
CA LYS A 23 3.48 -8.36 -13.55
C LYS A 23 2.20 -7.86 -12.90
N VAL A 24 1.61 -8.63 -11.98
CA VAL A 24 0.26 -8.34 -11.43
C VAL A 24 0.25 -7.37 -10.26
N VAL A 25 1.23 -7.43 -9.34
CA VAL A 25 1.25 -6.62 -8.11
C VAL A 25 1.18 -5.11 -8.38
N PRO A 26 1.90 -4.54 -9.36
CA PRO A 26 1.82 -3.11 -9.61
C PRO A 26 0.43 -2.63 -10.06
N TYR A 27 -0.26 -3.42 -10.88
CA TYR A 27 -1.63 -3.09 -11.30
C TYR A 27 -2.61 -3.25 -10.16
N ALA A 28 -2.46 -4.29 -9.34
CA ALA A 28 -3.26 -4.45 -8.12
C ALA A 28 -3.08 -3.26 -7.16
N LEU A 29 -1.85 -2.75 -7.03
CA LEU A 29 -1.56 -1.56 -6.23
C LEU A 29 -2.25 -0.30 -6.80
N MET A 30 -2.24 -0.12 -8.12
CA MET A 30 -2.96 0.99 -8.78
C MET A 30 -4.47 0.93 -8.49
N VAL A 31 -5.07 -0.25 -8.62
CA VAL A 31 -6.49 -0.46 -8.32
C VAL A 31 -6.77 -0.18 -6.85
N ALA A 32 -5.94 -0.65 -5.92
CA ALA A 32 -6.11 -0.40 -4.49
C ALA A 32 -6.01 1.10 -4.13
N VAL A 33 -5.11 1.84 -4.77
CA VAL A 33 -4.99 3.29 -4.58
C VAL A 33 -6.22 4.00 -5.13
N ALA A 34 -6.67 3.65 -6.34
CA ALA A 34 -7.84 4.26 -6.97
C ALA A 34 -9.12 3.99 -6.17
N SER A 35 -9.34 2.75 -5.73
CA SER A 35 -10.49 2.39 -4.91
C SER A 35 -10.43 3.03 -3.52
N GLY A 36 -9.24 3.12 -2.92
CA GLY A 36 -9.04 3.83 -1.66
C GLY A 36 -9.39 5.33 -1.75
N LEU A 37 -8.92 6.01 -2.80
CA LEU A 37 -9.27 7.42 -3.05
C LEU A 37 -10.77 7.61 -3.28
N TYR A 38 -11.39 6.70 -4.03
CA TYR A 38 -12.84 6.71 -4.22
C TYR A 38 -13.58 6.55 -2.88
N LEU A 39 -13.21 5.56 -2.06
CA LEU A 39 -13.84 5.34 -0.76
C LEU A 39 -13.69 6.54 0.18
N ILE A 40 -12.54 7.22 0.17
CA ILE A 40 -12.34 8.46 0.93
C ILE A 40 -13.37 9.50 0.50
N SER A 41 -13.59 9.70 -0.81
CA SER A 41 -14.60 10.67 -1.30
C SER A 41 -16.02 10.38 -0.83
N GLN A 42 -16.36 9.10 -0.60
CA GLN A 42 -17.68 8.69 -0.14
C GLN A 42 -17.83 8.80 1.38
N ILE A 43 -16.75 8.55 2.14
CA ILE A 43 -16.79 8.38 3.60
C ILE A 43 -16.38 9.66 4.35
N PHE A 44 -15.65 10.60 3.72
CA PHE A 44 -15.12 11.78 4.41
C PHE A 44 -16.22 12.67 5.01
N GLY A 45 -17.40 12.75 4.37
CA GLY A 45 -18.53 13.52 4.86
C GLY A 45 -18.33 15.05 4.79
N LYS A 46 -19.28 15.79 5.38
CA LYS A 46 -19.21 17.26 5.45
C LYS A 46 -18.35 17.70 6.64
N ILE A 47 -17.65 18.83 6.47
CA ILE A 47 -16.90 19.47 7.55
C ILE A 47 -17.86 20.44 8.24
N GLU A 48 -18.23 20.15 9.49
CA GLU A 48 -19.13 20.99 10.28
C GLU A 48 -18.34 21.76 11.34
N GLY A 49 -18.72 23.00 11.62
CA GLY A 49 -18.08 23.80 12.67
C GLY A 49 -16.64 24.24 12.39
N GLY A 50 -16.19 24.20 11.13
CA GLY A 50 -14.88 24.72 10.70
C GLY A 50 -13.67 23.89 11.13
N SER A 51 -13.89 22.71 11.71
CA SER A 51 -12.83 21.78 12.11
C SER A 51 -13.12 20.36 11.64
N LEU A 52 -12.07 19.57 11.43
CA LEU A 52 -12.22 18.16 11.11
C LEU A 52 -12.59 17.39 12.36
N SER A 53 -13.55 16.46 12.25
CA SER A 53 -13.78 15.49 13.31
C SER A 53 -12.55 14.62 13.54
N HIS A 54 -12.47 13.95 14.70
CA HIS A 54 -11.40 13.00 14.99
C HIS A 54 -11.27 11.93 13.89
N PHE A 55 -12.40 11.37 13.47
CA PHE A 55 -12.48 10.43 12.35
C PHE A 55 -11.90 11.02 11.06
N GLN A 56 -12.33 12.22 10.66
CA GLN A 56 -11.86 12.89 9.45
C GLN A 56 -10.37 13.20 9.50
N THR A 57 -9.86 13.60 10.66
CA THR A 57 -8.44 13.89 10.89
C THR A 57 -7.59 12.63 10.71
N LEU A 58 -7.97 11.53 11.37
CA LEU A 58 -7.26 10.26 11.22
C LEU A 58 -7.38 9.69 9.82
N LEU A 59 -8.56 9.82 9.18
CA LEU A 59 -8.77 9.42 7.79
C LEU A 59 -7.88 10.23 6.83
N ALA A 60 -7.74 11.54 7.04
CA ALA A 60 -6.87 12.41 6.22
C ALA A 60 -5.39 12.02 6.37
N ILE A 61 -4.93 11.74 7.59
CA ILE A 61 -3.55 11.26 7.83
C ILE A 61 -3.33 9.92 7.11
N LYS A 62 -4.26 8.97 7.23
CA LYS A 62 -4.16 7.68 6.52
C LYS A 62 -4.16 7.86 5.01
N ALA A 63 -5.04 8.72 4.49
CA ALA A 63 -5.11 9.05 3.07
C ALA A 63 -3.80 9.63 2.56
N PHE A 64 -3.17 10.52 3.33
CA PHE A 64 -1.86 11.09 3.02
C PHE A 64 -0.76 10.03 2.97
N LEU A 65 -0.63 9.20 4.03
CA LEU A 65 0.38 8.14 4.09
C LEU A 65 0.17 7.07 3.00
N GLY A 66 -1.08 6.69 2.75
CA GLY A 66 -1.46 5.73 1.71
C GLY A 66 -1.23 6.27 0.30
N SER A 67 -1.55 7.54 0.06
CA SER A 67 -1.28 8.19 -1.23
C SER A 67 0.21 8.29 -1.51
N TRP A 68 1.02 8.59 -0.49
CA TRP A 68 2.48 8.56 -0.62
C TRP A 68 3.01 7.18 -1.05
N LEU A 69 2.54 6.10 -0.40
CA LEU A 69 2.89 4.72 -0.78
C LEU A 69 2.43 4.38 -2.20
N GLY A 70 1.23 4.80 -2.57
CA GLY A 70 0.65 4.62 -3.91
C GLY A 70 1.45 5.32 -5.00
N LEU A 71 1.71 6.62 -4.82
CA LEU A 71 2.52 7.43 -5.74
C LEU A 71 3.91 6.84 -5.92
N ARG A 72 4.56 6.39 -4.85
CA ARG A 72 5.86 5.70 -4.93
C ARG A 72 5.77 4.43 -5.78
N GLY A 73 4.79 3.56 -5.52
CA GLY A 73 4.65 2.29 -6.23
C GLY A 73 4.33 2.48 -7.72
N ILE A 74 3.48 3.45 -8.05
CA ILE A 74 3.16 3.83 -9.43
C ILE A 74 4.41 4.38 -10.13
N ASN A 75 5.13 5.30 -9.48
CA ASN A 75 6.33 5.92 -10.04
C ASN A 75 7.45 4.91 -10.29
N GLN A 76 7.61 3.92 -9.41
CA GLN A 76 8.56 2.83 -9.58
C GLN A 76 8.20 1.95 -10.80
N LYS A 77 6.90 1.70 -11.05
CA LYS A 77 6.46 0.86 -12.16
C LYS A 77 6.46 1.58 -13.51
N LEU A 78 5.93 2.81 -13.57
CA LEU A 78 5.70 3.55 -14.82
C LEU A 78 6.96 4.29 -15.30
N PHE A 79 7.65 4.97 -14.40
CA PHE A 79 8.79 5.82 -14.76
C PHE A 79 10.15 5.12 -14.60
N LYS A 80 10.15 3.83 -14.21
CA LYS A 80 11.36 3.03 -13.90
C LYS A 80 12.36 3.79 -13.00
N ILE A 81 11.85 4.71 -12.17
CA ILE A 81 12.68 5.52 -11.28
C ILE A 81 13.47 4.57 -10.40
N ASN A 82 14.76 4.85 -10.27
CA ASN A 82 15.70 3.97 -9.60
C ASN A 82 15.19 3.67 -8.17
N PRO A 83 14.92 2.40 -7.80
CA PRO A 83 14.45 2.06 -6.44
C PRO A 83 15.47 2.46 -5.35
N TRP A 84 16.68 2.83 -5.76
CA TRP A 84 17.83 3.17 -4.93
C TRP A 84 17.81 4.56 -4.28
N VAL A 85 16.85 5.44 -4.61
CA VAL A 85 16.62 6.65 -3.78
C VAL A 85 16.10 6.25 -2.38
N PHE A 86 15.50 5.06 -2.25
CA PHE A 86 14.98 4.53 -0.99
C PHE A 86 15.25 3.02 -0.87
N LYS A 87 16.51 2.65 -0.61
CA LYS A 87 16.99 1.25 -0.57
C LYS A 87 16.30 0.35 0.47
N SER A 88 15.59 0.90 1.45
CA SER A 88 15.03 0.16 2.57
C SER A 88 13.54 -0.16 2.41
N HIS A 89 13.18 -1.43 2.58
CA HIS A 89 11.78 -1.88 2.69
C HIS A 89 11.16 -1.53 4.05
N PHE A 90 11.98 -1.14 5.03
CA PHE A 90 11.54 -0.81 6.38
C PHE A 90 10.57 0.37 6.38
N PHE A 91 10.92 1.48 5.70
CA PHE A 91 10.07 2.68 5.74
C PHE A 91 8.67 2.45 5.16
N PRO A 92 8.50 1.86 3.95
CA PRO A 92 7.18 1.51 3.45
C PRO A 92 6.40 0.56 4.37
N PHE A 93 7.09 -0.40 4.99
CA PHE A 93 6.47 -1.33 5.92
C PHE A 93 5.99 -0.63 7.19
N SER A 94 6.80 0.23 7.78
CA SER A 94 6.42 1.03 8.95
C SER A 94 5.21 1.92 8.67
N LEU A 95 5.12 2.52 7.47
CA LEU A 95 3.94 3.27 7.06
C LEU A 95 2.67 2.41 7.03
N VAL A 96 2.75 1.18 6.51
CA VAL A 96 1.62 0.23 6.52
C VAL A 96 1.19 -0.08 7.96
N VAL A 97 2.15 -0.37 8.85
CA VAL A 97 1.86 -0.63 10.28
C VAL A 97 1.19 0.57 10.93
N ILE A 98 1.69 1.78 10.69
CA ILE A 98 1.09 3.02 11.19
C ILE A 98 -0.35 3.18 10.69
N ILE A 99 -0.63 2.95 9.40
CA ILE A 99 -1.99 3.02 8.84
C ILE A 99 -2.94 2.03 9.52
N ILE A 100 -2.47 0.82 9.82
CA ILE A 100 -3.26 -0.20 10.52
C ILE A 100 -3.56 0.26 11.95
N LEU A 101 -2.56 0.75 12.68
CA LEU A 101 -2.74 1.26 14.04
C LEU A 101 -3.71 2.45 14.07
N LEU A 102 -3.55 3.42 13.16
CA LEU A 102 -4.48 4.54 13.01
C LEU A 102 -5.91 4.07 12.79
N SER A 103 -6.13 2.96 12.08
CA SER A 103 -7.46 2.39 11.87
C SER A 103 -8.14 1.96 13.16
N GLN A 104 -7.38 1.52 14.17
CA GLN A 104 -7.93 1.12 15.47
C GLN A 104 -8.47 2.31 16.26
N PHE A 105 -7.87 3.49 16.07
CA PHE A 105 -8.23 4.71 16.80
C PHE A 105 -9.29 5.57 16.10
N MET A 106 -9.76 5.18 14.90
CA MET A 106 -10.72 5.99 14.13
C MET A 106 -12.11 6.09 14.76
N TYR A 107 -12.49 5.10 15.57
CA TYR A 107 -13.82 4.99 16.19
C TYR A 107 -13.78 5.09 17.72
N VAL A 108 -12.62 5.45 18.27
CA VAL A 108 -12.42 5.73 19.69
C VAL A 108 -12.63 7.21 19.91
#